data_AF-A0A537Z330-F1
#
_entry.id   AF-A0A537Z330-F1
#
_cell.length_a   1.000
_cell.length_b   1.000
_cell.length_c   1.000
_cell.angle_alpha   90.00
_cell.angle_beta   90.00
_cell.angle_gamma   90.00
#
_symmetry.space_group_name_H-M   'P 1'
#
loop_
_entity.id
_entity.type
_entity.pdbx_description
1 polymer ?
#
loop_
_entity_poly.entity_id
_entity_poly.type
_entity_poly.pdbx_seq_one_letter_code
_entity_poly.pdbx_strand_id
1 'polypeptide(L)' 'MGFPVRLRFSEHGKVRFISHRDVARAFERALRIEQAPLAFTQGFSPRPKMSFGLALSVG' A
#
# COMPACT_ATOMS: atom_id res chain seq x y z
N MET A 1 -11.46 13.43 -11.33
CA MET A 1 -11.01 12.19 -12.01
C MET A 1 -9.57 11.95 -11.59
N GLY A 2 -9.27 10.85 -10.89
CA GLY A 2 -7.90 10.53 -10.47
C GLY A 2 -7.17 9.74 -11.55
N PHE A 3 -5.84 9.83 -11.60
CA PHE A 3 -4.99 9.02 -12.47
C PHE A 3 -4.28 7.93 -11.66
N PRO A 4 -4.04 6.75 -12.24
CA PRO A 4 -3.25 5.72 -11.58
C PRO A 4 -1.81 6.20 -11.39
N VAL A 5 -1.26 5.99 -10.20
CA VAL A 5 0.14 6.29 -9.87
C VAL A 5 0.86 4.98 -9.62
N ARG A 6 2.06 4.83 -10.19
CA ARG A 6 2.94 3.69 -9.92
C ARG A 6 4.07 4.15 -9.02
N LEU A 7 4.18 3.53 -7.85
CA LEU A 7 5.24 3.80 -6.88
C LEU A 7 6.26 2.66 -6.92
N ARG A 8 7.54 3.01 -6.77
CA ARG A 8 8.62 2.07 -6.52
C ARG A 8 9.12 2.30 -5.11
N PHE A 9 9.29 1.23 -4.34
CA PHE A 9 9.80 1.29 -2.99
C PHE A 9 10.87 0.21 -2.77
N SER A 10 11.62 0.31 -1.68
CA SER A 10 12.59 -0.68 -1.25
C SER A 10 12.56 -0.79 0.27
N GLU A 11 12.76 -2.00 0.77
CA GLU A 11 12.70 -2.31 2.19
C GLU A 11 14.11 -2.31 2.78
N HIS A 12 14.33 -1.52 3.83
CA HIS A 12 15.64 -1.36 4.46
C HIS A 12 15.62 -1.73 5.95
N GLY A 13 16.73 -2.30 6.44
CA GLY A 13 16.88 -2.64 7.84
C GLY A 13 15.89 -3.72 8.30
N LYS A 14 15.21 -3.50 9.43
CA LYS A 14 14.30 -4.48 10.04
C LYS A 14 12.99 -4.66 9.28
N VAL A 15 12.59 -3.69 8.44
CA VAL A 15 11.30 -3.74 7.74
C VAL A 15 11.24 -4.88 6.72
N ARG A 16 12.38 -5.31 6.16
CA ARG A 16 12.47 -6.41 5.18
C ARG A 16 11.97 -7.77 5.67
N PHE A 17 11.75 -7.89 6.99
CA PHE A 17 11.31 -9.13 7.64
C PHE A 17 9.83 -9.14 7.98
N ILE A 18 9.09 -8.06 7.68
CA ILE A 18 7.64 -8.02 7.92
C ILE A 18 6.90 -8.71 6.78
N SER A 19 5.65 -9.13 7.03
CA SER A 19 4.86 -9.76 6.00
C SER A 19 4.48 -8.76 4.89
N HIS A 20 4.26 -9.25 3.68
CA HIS A 20 3.73 -8.44 2.57
C HIS A 20 2.43 -7.70 2.94
N ARG A 21 1.60 -8.30 3.82
CA ARG A 21 0.38 -7.67 4.33
C ARG A 21 0.68 -6.49 5.25
N ASP A 22 1.73 -6.59 6.07
CA ASP A 22 2.13 -5.49 6.95
C ASP A 22 2.72 -4.33 6.16
N VAL A 23 3.47 -4.62 5.09
CA VAL A 23 3.89 -3.60 4.10
C VAL A 23 2.65 -2.88 3.54
N ALA A 24 1.65 -3.63 3.08
CA ALA A 24 0.43 -3.04 2.53
C ALA A 24 -0.32 -2.14 3.54
N ARG A 25 -0.46 -2.61 4.79
CA ARG A 25 -1.06 -1.83 5.88
C ARG A 25 -0.25 -0.59 6.23
N ALA A 26 1.08 -0.65 6.15
CA ALA A 26 1.95 0.50 6.39
C ALA A 26 1.73 1.59 5.33
N PHE A 27 1.62 1.22 4.05
CA PHE A 27 1.27 2.15 2.97
C PHE A 27 -0.13 2.75 3.14
N GLU A 28 -1.15 1.93 3.42
CA GLU A 28 -2.51 2.41 3.70
C GLU A 28 -2.53 3.42 4.86
N ARG A 29 -1.81 3.10 5.96
CA ARG A 29 -1.71 3.97 7.13
C ARG A 29 -1.00 5.28 6.80
N ALA A 30 0.14 5.24 6.11
CA ALA A 30 0.91 6.43 5.75
C ALA A 30 0.07 7.39 4.89
N LEU A 31 -0.58 6.87 3.84
CA LEU A 31 -1.42 7.68 2.96
C LEU A 31 -2.66 8.23 3.67
N ARG A 32 -3.20 7.50 4.65
CA ARG A 32 -4.29 7.99 5.50
C ARG A 32 -3.84 9.11 6.43
N ILE A 33 -2.64 9.01 7.03
CA ILE A 33 -2.09 10.05 7.92
C ILE A 33 -1.89 11.34 7.12
N GLU A 34 -1.33 11.25 5.92
CA GLU A 34 -1.12 12.38 5.01
C GLU A 34 -2.40 12.90 4.34
N GLN A 35 -3.57 12.32 4.67
CA GLN A 35 -4.87 12.66 4.06
C GLN A 35 -4.84 12.64 2.52
N ALA A 36 -4.06 11.74 1.94
CA ALA A 36 -3.88 11.67 0.49
C ALA A 36 -5.24 11.41 -0.21
N PRO A 37 -5.49 12.02 -1.38
CA PRO A 37 -6.75 11.87 -2.11
C PRO A 37 -6.81 10.50 -2.82
N LEU A 38 -7.04 9.43 -2.06
CA LEU A 38 -7.15 8.07 -2.57
C LEU A 38 -8.52 7.81 -3.18
N ALA A 39 -8.54 7.03 -4.26
CA ALA A 39 -9.78 6.47 -4.79
C ALA A 39 -10.21 5.25 -3.97
N PHE A 40 -11.52 5.08 -3.77
CA PHE A 40 -12.10 3.97 -3.01
C PHE A 40 -13.02 3.09 -3.89
N THR A 41 -13.15 1.82 -3.52
CA THR A 41 -14.15 0.91 -4.11
C THR A 41 -15.59 1.39 -3.81
N GLN A 42 -16.54 1.03 -4.68
CA GLN A 42 -17.94 1.51 -4.61
C GLN A 42 -18.89 0.49 -3.93
N GLY A 43 -18.37 -0.39 -3.07
CA GLY A 43 -19.16 -1.43 -2.40
C GLY A 43 -19.55 -1.07 -0.95
N PHE A 44 -20.30 -1.95 -0.29
CA PHE A 44 -20.72 -1.81 1.12
C PHE A 44 -19.58 -1.76 2.14
N SER A 45 -18.35 -2.06 1.73
CA SER A 45 -17.13 -1.86 2.52
C SER A 45 -16.06 -1.21 1.64
N PRO A 46 -16.06 0.13 1.54
CA PRO A 46 -15.10 0.86 0.73
C PRO A 46 -13.67 0.57 1.19
N ARG A 47 -12.82 0.14 0.26
CA ARG A 47 -11.39 -0.05 0.47
C ARG A 47 -10.60 0.85 -0.46
N PRO A 48 -9.43 1.36 -0.05
CA PRO A 48 -8.54 2.08 -0.94
C PRO A 48 -8.24 1.25 -2.19
N LYS A 49 -8.32 1.87 -3.37
CA LYS A 49 -7.92 1.23 -4.63
C LYS A 49 -6.40 1.25 -4.72
N MET A 50 -5.79 0.17 -4.23
CA MET A 50 -4.35 -0.04 -4.25
C MET A 50 -4.03 -1.48 -4.64
N SER A 51 -2.97 -1.66 -5.41
CA SER A 51 -2.48 -2.97 -5.82
C SER A 51 -0.98 -3.04 -5.56
N PHE A 52 -0.55 -4.12 -4.93
CA PHE A 52 0.85 -4.39 -4.66
C PHE A 52 1.39 -5.42 -5.67
N GLY A 53 2.67 -5.30 -5.99
CA GLY A 53 3.37 -6.35 -6.74
C GLY A 53 3.49 -7.63 -5.93
N LEU A 54 4.10 -8.66 -6.52
CA LEU A 54 4.39 -9.90 -5.81
C LEU A 54 5.25 -9.62 -4.56
N ALA A 55 5.06 -10.46 -3.53
CA ALA A 55 5.89 -10.41 -2.34
C ALA A 55 7.37 -10.59 -2.72
N LEU A 56 8.25 -9.82 -2.07
CA LEU A 56 9.68 -10.04 -2.19
C LEU A 56 10.04 -11.37 -1.51
N SER A 57 10.99 -12.10 -2.09
CA SER A 57 11.55 -13.28 -1.43
C SER A 57 12.25 -12.85 -0.15
N VAL A 58 11.88 -13.45 0.98
CA VAL A 58 12.38 -13.07 2.31
C VAL A 58 13.73 -13.72 2.66
N GLY A 59 14.25 -14.60 1.79
CA GLY A 59 15.54 -15.29 1.99
C GLY A 59 15.44 -16.44 2.96
#